data_AF-A0A0Q0VLT4-F1
#
_entry.id   AF-A0A0Q0VLT4-F1
#
_cell.length_a   1.000
_cell.length_b   1.000
_cell.length_c   1.000
_cell.angle_alpha   90.00
_cell.angle_beta   90.00
_cell.angle_gamma   90.00
#
_symmetry.space_group_name_H-M   'P 1'
#
loop_
_entity.id
_entity.type
_entity.pdbx_description
1 polymer ?
#
loop_
_entity_poly.entity_id
_entity_poly.type
_entity_poly.pdbx_seq_one_letter_code
_entity_poly.pdbx_strand_id
1 'polypeptide(L)'
;MVSLGAWSTPVCEVTIHQLQDVDRGYQVVEKEGSTTLLANPPLRCAEITLTLSQRQEKVAVWLTKRLKARFINGREVQASQLSFRKEEVKAGYITFDANQAKSAYVCFDESSAPISSIECEWN
;
A
#
# COMPACT_ATOMS: atom_id res chain seq x y z
N MET A 1 -14.41 29.45 28.23
CA MET A 1 -14.65 28.09 27.72
C MET A 1 -13.31 27.54 27.26
N VAL A 2 -12.81 26.51 27.95
CA VAL A 2 -11.55 25.86 27.59
C VAL A 2 -11.82 25.04 26.33
N SER A 3 -11.18 25.42 25.22
CA SER A 3 -11.27 24.68 23.98
C SER A 3 -10.59 23.32 24.20
N LEU A 4 -11.38 22.27 24.34
CA LEU A 4 -10.90 20.89 24.34
C LEU A 4 -10.23 20.65 22.99
N GLY A 5 -8.91 20.65 22.97
CA GLY A 5 -8.12 20.30 21.80
C GLY A 5 -8.47 18.89 21.38
N ALA A 6 -9.33 18.76 20.36
CA ALA A 6 -9.46 17.54 19.61
C ALA A 6 -8.05 17.20 19.10
N TRP A 7 -7.47 16.13 19.63
CA TRP A 7 -6.30 15.51 19.03
C TRP A 7 -6.77 14.95 17.69
N SER A 8 -6.77 15.79 16.67
CA SER A 8 -7.18 15.40 15.34
C SER A 8 -6.18 14.37 14.83
N THR A 9 -6.67 13.18 14.49
CA THR A 9 -5.87 12.16 13.78
C THR A 9 -5.23 12.84 12.58
N PRO A 10 -3.93 12.67 12.35
CA PRO A 10 -3.27 13.30 11.22
C PRO A 10 -3.92 12.81 9.94
N VAL A 11 -4.23 13.74 9.05
CA VAL A 11 -4.80 13.41 7.74
C VAL A 11 -3.69 12.78 6.93
N CYS A 12 -3.91 11.58 6.40
CA CYS A 12 -2.99 10.90 5.50
C CYS A 12 -3.54 10.93 4.09
N GLU A 13 -2.81 11.60 3.20
CA GLU A 13 -3.11 11.65 1.78
C GLU A 13 -2.21 10.70 1.02
N VAL A 14 -2.79 9.96 0.07
CA VAL A 14 -2.07 9.06 -0.82
C VAL A 14 -2.18 9.58 -2.24
N THR A 15 -1.04 9.78 -2.90
CA THR A 15 -0.98 10.04 -4.33
C THR A 15 -0.40 8.83 -5.03
N ILE A 16 -1.12 8.29 -6.01
CA ILE A 16 -0.66 7.17 -6.84
C ILE A 16 0.09 7.75 -8.05
N HIS A 17 1.36 7.42 -8.20
CA HIS A 17 2.16 7.84 -9.36
C HIS A 17 2.11 6.81 -10.47
N GLN A 18 2.24 5.53 -10.09
CA GLN A 18 2.27 4.44 -11.05
C GLN A 18 1.69 3.17 -10.44
N LEU A 19 0.81 2.49 -11.18
CA LEU A 19 0.40 1.13 -10.88
C LEU A 19 1.39 0.16 -11.54
N GLN A 20 1.80 -0.86 -10.80
CA GLN A 20 2.74 -1.86 -11.28
C GLN A 20 2.27 -3.26 -10.93
N ASP A 21 1.99 -4.04 -11.96
CA ASP A 21 1.66 -5.45 -11.81
C ASP A 21 2.95 -6.26 -11.83
N VAL A 22 3.17 -7.05 -10.78
CA VAL A 22 4.28 -7.99 -10.72
C VAL A 22 3.78 -9.36 -11.20
N ASP A 23 4.35 -9.82 -12.32
CA ASP A 23 4.05 -11.14 -12.89
C ASP A 23 4.46 -12.26 -11.92
N ARG A 24 3.58 -13.27 -11.81
CA ARG A 24 3.72 -14.44 -10.93
C ARG A 24 3.86 -15.74 -11.71
N GLY A 25 4.03 -15.66 -13.03
CA GLY A 25 4.23 -16.81 -13.91
C GLY A 25 2.94 -17.63 -14.09
N TYR A 26 3.11 -18.93 -14.29
CA TYR A 26 2.04 -19.85 -14.62
C TYR A 26 1.99 -21.03 -13.65
N GLN A 27 0.80 -21.54 -13.38
CA GLN A 27 0.59 -22.82 -12.71
C GLN A 27 0.24 -23.89 -13.74
N VAL A 28 0.74 -25.10 -13.50
CA VAL A 28 0.46 -26.28 -14.33
C VAL A 28 -0.68 -27.04 -13.67
N VAL A 29 -1.78 -27.24 -14.39
CA VAL A 29 -2.92 -28.04 -13.94
C VAL A 29 -3.04 -29.26 -14.85
N GLU A 30 -2.89 -30.45 -14.27
CA GLU A 30 -3.14 -31.72 -14.94
C GLU A 30 -4.56 -32.19 -14.64
N LYS A 31 -5.37 -32.38 -15.70
CA LYS A 31 -6.72 -32.91 -15.58
C LYS A 31 -6.99 -33.87 -16.74
N GLU A 32 -7.41 -35.10 -16.41
CA GLU A 32 -7.86 -36.12 -17.37
C GLU A 32 -6.88 -36.38 -18.54
N GLY A 33 -5.58 -36.39 -18.27
CA GLY A 33 -4.54 -36.61 -19.30
C GLY A 33 -4.19 -35.38 -20.14
N SER A 34 -4.74 -34.21 -19.82
CA SER A 34 -4.37 -32.92 -20.41
C SER A 34 -3.62 -32.05 -19.42
N THR A 35 -2.54 -31.41 -19.89
CA THR A 35 -1.76 -30.42 -19.13
C THR A 35 -2.16 -29.03 -19.60
N THR A 36 -2.71 -28.21 -18.70
CA THR A 36 -3.07 -26.81 -18.99
C THR A 36 -2.17 -25.86 -18.21
N LEU A 37 -1.62 -24.85 -18.89
CA LEU A 37 -0.93 -23.73 -18.26
C LEU A 37 -1.93 -22.62 -17.96
N LEU A 38 -2.11 -22.26 -16.69
CA LEU A 38 -2.95 -21.13 -16.28
C LEU A 38 -2.06 -20.02 -15.76
N ALA A 39 -2.27 -18.80 -16.26
CA ALA A 39 -1.55 -17.63 -15.74
C ALA A 39 -1.96 -17.38 -14.29
N ASN A 40 -0.98 -17.15 -13.42
CA ASN A 40 -1.24 -16.76 -12.05
C ASN A 40 -1.73 -15.30 -12.03
N PRO A 41 -2.67 -14.96 -11.14
CA PRO A 41 -3.05 -13.56 -10.95
C PRO A 41 -1.81 -12.74 -10.55
N PRO A 42 -1.61 -11.55 -11.14
CA PRO A 42 -0.45 -10.73 -10.81
C PRO A 42 -0.58 -10.19 -9.38
N LEU A 43 0.56 -9.94 -8.75
CA LEU A 43 0.61 -9.20 -7.49
C LEU A 43 0.44 -7.71 -7.80
N ARG A 44 -0.56 -7.08 -7.18
CA ARG A 44 -0.88 -5.67 -7.42
C ARG A 44 -0.03 -4.76 -6.56
N CYS A 45 0.81 -3.96 -7.19
CA CYS A 45 1.68 -2.99 -6.52
C CYS A 45 1.50 -1.58 -7.09
N ALA A 46 2.02 -0.59 -6.37
CA ALA A 46 2.00 0.80 -6.79
C ALA A 46 3.18 1.58 -6.22
N GLU A 47 3.67 2.53 -7.01
CA GLU A 47 4.47 3.65 -6.52
C GLU A 47 3.55 4.76 -6.05
N ILE A 48 3.68 5.12 -4.79
CA ILE A 48 2.85 6.12 -4.13
C ILE A 48 3.70 7.17 -3.44
N THR A 49 3.06 8.28 -3.12
CA THR A 49 3.54 9.24 -2.13
C THR A 49 2.54 9.33 -0.98
N LEU A 50 3.08 9.34 0.23
CA LEU A 50 2.32 9.57 1.46
C LEU A 50 2.62 10.97 1.99
N THR A 51 1.58 11.74 2.28
CA THR A 51 1.69 13.06 2.89
C THR A 51 0.83 13.12 4.16
N LEU A 52 1.41 13.60 5.26
CA LEU A 52 0.70 13.76 6.52
C LEU A 52 0.52 15.22 6.88
N SER A 53 -0.64 15.59 7.42
CA SER A 53 -0.89 16.98 7.83
C SER A 53 -0.09 17.44 9.06
N GLN A 54 0.46 16.50 9.83
CA GLN A 54 1.21 16.77 11.06
C GLN A 54 2.51 15.95 11.08
N ARG A 55 3.51 16.45 11.80
CA ARG A 55 4.74 15.70 12.01
C ARG A 55 4.45 14.42 12.80
N GLN A 56 4.90 13.28 12.31
CA GLN A 56 4.74 11.97 12.94
C GLN A 56 6.01 11.14 12.75
N GLU A 57 6.30 10.30 13.72
CA GLU A 57 7.34 9.28 13.61
C GLU A 57 6.73 7.92 13.91
N LYS A 58 6.91 6.97 12.99
CA LYS A 58 6.33 5.63 13.08
C LYS A 58 7.33 4.59 12.59
N VAL A 59 7.16 3.36 13.06
CA VAL A 59 7.88 2.21 12.53
C VAL A 59 7.38 1.95 11.10
N ALA A 60 8.27 1.81 10.12
CA ALA A 60 7.89 1.63 8.72
C ALA A 60 6.97 0.42 8.50
N VAL A 61 7.20 -0.68 9.23
CA VAL A 61 6.38 -1.90 9.17
C VAL A 61 4.96 -1.68 9.73
N TRP A 62 4.78 -0.75 10.68
CA TRP A 62 3.45 -0.43 11.20
C TRP A 62 2.52 0.12 10.12
N LEU A 63 3.08 0.87 9.15
CA LEU A 63 2.35 1.49 8.06
C LEU A 63 1.82 0.49 7.04
N THR A 64 2.42 -0.69 6.93
CA THR A 64 1.98 -1.72 5.98
C THR A 64 0.51 -2.10 6.21
N LYS A 65 0.10 -2.29 7.47
CA LYS A 65 -1.29 -2.65 7.80
C LYS A 65 -2.28 -1.48 7.75
N ARG A 66 -1.79 -0.26 7.53
CA ARG A 66 -2.58 0.98 7.48
C ARG A 66 -2.85 1.47 6.07
N LEU A 67 -2.27 0.82 5.08
CA LEU A 67 -2.58 1.04 3.67
C LEU A 67 -3.60 0.00 3.21
N LYS A 68 -4.68 0.47 2.60
CA LYS A 68 -5.71 -0.37 1.99
C LYS A 68 -5.85 -0.02 0.52
N ALA A 69 -5.90 -1.03 -0.33
CA ALA A 69 -6.31 -0.87 -1.71
C ALA A 69 -7.76 -1.32 -1.88
N ARG A 70 -8.50 -0.58 -2.70
CA ARG A 70 -9.78 -1.00 -3.24
C ARG A 70 -9.59 -1.40 -4.69
N PHE A 71 -9.97 -2.62 -5.04
CA PHE A 71 -9.95 -3.09 -6.42
C PHE A 71 -11.24 -2.72 -7.16
N ILE A 72 -11.19 -2.72 -8.49
CA ILE A 72 -12.35 -2.32 -9.32
C ILE A 72 -13.57 -3.23 -9.13
N ASN A 73 -13.36 -4.47 -8.65
CA ASN A 73 -14.42 -5.41 -8.30
C ASN A 73 -15.03 -5.15 -6.91
N GLY A 74 -14.63 -4.08 -6.22
CA GLY A 74 -15.11 -3.69 -4.90
C GLY A 74 -14.42 -4.38 -3.73
N ARG A 75 -13.49 -5.31 -3.98
CA ARG A 75 -12.72 -5.97 -2.93
C ARG A 75 -11.72 -4.99 -2.31
N GLU A 76 -11.68 -4.96 -0.98
CA GLU A 76 -10.70 -4.18 -0.22
C GLU A 76 -9.66 -5.11 0.41
N VAL A 77 -8.38 -4.74 0.32
CA VAL A 77 -7.26 -5.51 0.84
C VAL A 77 -6.25 -4.60 1.52
N GLN A 78 -5.65 -5.06 2.61
CA GLN A 78 -4.52 -4.38 3.23
C GLN A 78 -3.24 -4.64 2.44
N ALA A 79 -2.27 -3.73 2.53
CA ALA A 79 -0.97 -3.97 1.94
C ALA A 79 -0.28 -5.18 2.61
N SER A 80 0.36 -6.01 1.79
CA SER A 80 1.19 -7.12 2.24
C SER A 80 2.65 -6.68 2.41
N GLN A 81 3.08 -5.68 1.64
CA GLN A 81 4.43 -5.15 1.65
C GLN A 81 4.43 -3.63 1.46
N LEU A 82 5.30 -2.94 2.19
CA LEU A 82 5.54 -1.51 2.03
C LEU A 82 7.04 -1.26 2.17
N SER A 83 7.61 -0.53 1.22
CA SER A 83 9.01 -0.15 1.21
C SER A 83 9.14 1.34 0.95
N PHE A 84 9.92 2.03 1.78
CA PHE A 84 10.32 3.42 1.55
C PHE A 84 11.72 3.45 0.97
N ARG A 85 12.14 4.63 0.49
CA ARG A 85 13.53 4.83 0.09
C ARG A 85 14.46 4.65 1.29
N LYS A 86 15.62 4.03 1.06
CA LYS A 86 16.53 3.59 2.13
C LYS A 86 17.03 4.76 2.98
N GLU A 87 17.24 5.91 2.36
CA GLU A 87 17.66 7.16 3.00
C GLU A 87 16.59 7.79 3.90
N GLU A 88 15.31 7.44 3.71
CA GLU A 88 14.19 7.94 4.52
C GLU A 88 13.92 7.09 5.75
N VAL A 89 14.38 5.83 5.75
CA VAL A 89 14.21 4.90 6.86
C VAL A 89 15.44 4.94 7.76
N LYS A 90 15.29 5.48 8.97
CA LYS A 90 16.36 5.54 9.98
C LYS A 90 16.05 4.54 11.09
N ALA A 91 16.89 3.52 11.22
CA ALA A 91 16.74 2.46 12.23
C ALA A 91 15.34 1.79 12.22
N GLY A 92 14.72 1.64 11.03
CA GLY A 92 13.38 1.05 10.88
C GLY A 92 12.21 2.01 11.13
N TYR A 93 12.50 3.26 11.49
CA TYR A 93 11.52 4.34 11.62
C TYR A 93 11.49 5.21 10.38
N ILE A 94 10.33 5.78 10.13
CA ILE A 94 10.13 6.85 9.16
C ILE A 94 9.56 8.06 9.88
N THR A 95 10.18 9.21 9.61
CA THR A 95 9.72 10.50 10.11
C THR A 95 9.05 11.25 8.97
N PHE A 96 7.81 11.63 9.18
CA PHE A 96 7.05 12.52 8.32
C PHE A 96 7.07 13.90 8.96
N ASP A 97 7.58 14.90 8.25
CA ASP A 97 7.32 16.29 8.60
C ASP A 97 5.95 16.72 8.07
N ALA A 98 5.37 17.75 8.68
CA ALA A 98 4.04 18.23 8.30
C ALA A 98 4.01 18.65 6.82
N ASN A 99 3.04 18.13 6.09
CA ASN A 99 2.81 18.30 4.66
C ASN A 99 4.01 17.91 3.77
N GLN A 100 4.91 17.07 4.28
CA GLN A 100 6.01 16.54 3.48
C GLN A 100 5.64 15.19 2.87
N ALA A 101 5.67 15.15 1.55
CA ALA A 101 5.53 13.96 0.73
C ALA A 101 6.72 12.99 0.92
N LYS A 102 6.41 11.70 1.14
CA LYS A 102 7.37 10.58 1.19
C LYS A 102 7.03 9.52 0.16
N SER A 103 7.99 9.15 -0.67
CA SER A 103 7.77 8.13 -1.71
C SER A 103 7.86 6.72 -1.12
N ALA A 104 6.93 5.86 -1.52
CA ALA A 104 6.91 4.46 -1.12
C ALA A 104 6.48 3.57 -2.27
N TYR A 105 6.94 2.32 -2.21
CA TYR A 105 6.48 1.22 -3.03
C TYR A 105 5.63 0.30 -2.18
N VAL A 106 4.40 0.03 -2.59
CA VAL A 106 3.44 -0.79 -1.84
C VAL A 106 2.93 -1.93 -2.70
N CYS A 107 2.81 -3.12 -2.12
CA CYS A 107 2.15 -4.26 -2.75
C CYS A 107 1.00 -4.75 -1.88
N PHE A 108 -0.06 -5.23 -2.54
CA PHE A 108 -1.28 -5.70 -1.91
C PHE A 108 -1.40 -7.22 -2.11
N ASP A 109 -2.42 -7.67 -2.81
CA ASP A 109 -2.72 -9.07 -2.99
C ASP A 109 -2.69 -9.48 -4.47
N GLU A 110 -2.64 -10.79 -4.68
CA GLU A 110 -2.75 -11.39 -6.01
C GLU A 110 -4.19 -11.21 -6.53
N SER A 111 -4.34 -10.55 -7.68
CA SER A 111 -5.66 -10.25 -8.22
C SER A 111 -5.63 -9.99 -9.72
N SER A 112 -6.59 -10.55 -10.45
CA SER A 112 -6.85 -10.17 -11.85
C SER A 112 -7.55 -8.80 -11.96
N ALA A 113 -8.17 -8.31 -10.89
CA ALA A 113 -8.77 -6.98 -10.84
C ALA A 113 -7.70 -5.91 -10.49
N PRO A 114 -7.63 -4.80 -11.25
CA PRO A 114 -6.71 -3.70 -10.98
C PRO A 114 -7.10 -2.91 -9.73
N ILE A 115 -6.12 -2.19 -9.17
CA ILE A 115 -6.33 -1.22 -8.08
C ILE A 115 -7.11 -0.03 -8.62
N SER A 116 -8.17 0.35 -7.91
CA SER A 116 -8.98 1.54 -8.18
C SER A 116 -8.56 2.72 -7.30
N SER A 117 -8.30 2.49 -6.02
CA SER A 117 -7.84 3.51 -5.08
C SER A 117 -6.95 2.90 -4.01
N ILE A 118 -6.10 3.75 -3.41
CA ILE A 118 -5.29 3.40 -2.25
C ILE A 118 -5.59 4.45 -1.18
N GLU A 119 -5.90 3.96 0.01
CA GLU A 119 -6.27 4.76 1.16
C GLU A 119 -5.33 4.46 2.33
N CYS A 120 -5.16 5.46 3.19
CA CYS A 120 -4.24 5.44 4.31
C CYS A 120 -4.97 5.78 5.60
N GLU A 121 -5.03 4.83 6.53
CA GLU A 121 -5.71 4.97 7.80
C GLU A 121 -4.70 5.26 8.92
N TRP A 122 -4.55 6.53 9.30
CA TRP A 122 -3.58 6.97 10.30
C TRP A 122 -4.16 7.08 11.72
N ASN A 123 -4.81 6.01 12.18
CA ASN A 123 -5.37 5.88 13.54
C ASN A 123 -4.72 4.71 14.30
#